data_AF-A0A949YQV3-F1
#
_entry.id   AF-A0A949YQV3-F1
#
_cell.length_a   1.000
_cell.length_b   1.000
_cell.length_c   1.000
_cell.angle_alpha   90.00
_cell.angle_beta   90.00
_cell.angle_gamma   90.00
#
_symmetry.space_group_name_H-M   'P 1'
#
loop_
_entity.id
_entity.type
_entity.pdbx_description
1 polymer ?
#
loop_
_entity_poly.entity_id
_entity_poly.type
_entity_poly.pdbx_seq_one_letter_code
_entity_poly.pdbx_strand_id
1 'polypeptide(L)'
;MDCATYIEQFLSAHADGELTEDELRAAEEHVAGCAECRERLEEERALKQTLHEHLAALKTPTRVRERIRLALDHEQASEFRPEPSPALRGASRSKWLRPQVWVPGAIAALLIVGLTTLSTFSPLKHQAAQSDQALEEAFSTDSVPLFDQAVRHLQGFEKKFEPNVPSGSPADISDAYLGHKMPGYLWNFGPSGFQLAGGRLERSPSGDLTAYTFYRGDKGGILCTYEHFQGPFPEGPIHETREHSYYVYKGYSICVSKYPRGDFVCILITHRPIDEFMQTIADSSM
;
A
#
# COMPACT_ATOMS: atom_id res chain seq x y z
N MET A 1 -32.34 24.79 3.63
CA MET A 1 -31.59 23.90 2.72
C MET A 1 -32.55 23.37 1.67
N ASP A 2 -32.13 23.24 0.41
CA ASP A 2 -32.95 22.59 -0.64
C ASP A 2 -32.66 21.08 -0.73
N CYS A 3 -33.50 20.34 -1.47
CA CYS A 3 -33.41 18.89 -1.56
C CYS A 3 -32.09 18.42 -2.21
N ALA A 4 -31.63 19.12 -3.25
CA ALA A 4 -30.41 18.74 -3.97
C ALA A 4 -29.19 18.83 -3.06
N THR A 5 -29.06 19.95 -2.34
CA THR A 5 -28.01 20.16 -1.35
C THR A 5 -28.07 19.11 -0.25
N TYR A 6 -29.27 18.84 0.28
CA TYR A 6 -29.44 17.82 1.32
C TYR A 6 -29.01 16.43 0.84
N ILE A 7 -29.47 15.99 -0.34
CA ILE A 7 -29.17 14.67 -0.90
C ILE A 7 -27.68 14.51 -1.20
N GLU A 8 -27.05 15.51 -1.83
CA GLU A 8 -25.66 15.40 -2.29
C GLU A 8 -24.64 15.56 -1.16
N GLN A 9 -24.94 16.39 -0.15
CA GLN A 9 -23.94 16.78 0.85
C GLN A 9 -24.23 16.25 2.26
N PHE A 10 -25.51 16.11 2.64
CA PHE A 10 -25.89 15.86 4.03
C PHE A 10 -26.47 14.47 4.26
N LEU A 11 -27.09 13.83 3.28
CA LEU A 11 -27.85 12.59 3.47
C LEU A 11 -27.01 11.46 4.10
N SER A 12 -25.82 11.17 3.56
CA SER A 12 -25.01 10.06 4.07
C SER A 12 -24.42 10.37 5.45
N ALA A 13 -23.88 11.58 5.65
CA ALA A 13 -23.35 12.02 6.95
C ALA A 13 -24.45 12.12 8.03
N HIS A 14 -25.67 12.51 7.66
CA HIS A 14 -26.84 12.50 8.56
C HIS A 14 -27.25 11.06 8.93
N ALA A 15 -27.14 10.11 7.99
CA ALA A 15 -27.38 8.71 8.28
C ALA A 15 -26.30 8.10 9.21
N ASP A 16 -25.06 8.57 9.15
CA ASP A 16 -23.95 8.14 10.03
C ASP A 16 -23.89 8.87 11.38
N GLY A 17 -24.60 10.00 11.52
CA GLY A 17 -24.51 10.85 12.71
C GLY A 17 -23.24 11.70 12.77
N GLU A 18 -22.66 12.03 11.61
CA GLU A 18 -21.39 12.77 11.49
C GLU A 18 -21.58 14.29 11.30
N LEU A 19 -22.82 14.78 11.25
CA LEU A 19 -23.10 16.20 11.12
C LEU A 19 -22.73 16.97 12.39
N THR A 20 -22.18 18.18 12.22
CA THR A 20 -22.04 19.13 13.34
C THR A 20 -23.41 19.57 13.85
N GLU A 21 -23.47 20.17 15.04
CA GLU A 21 -24.75 20.55 15.67
C GLU A 21 -25.58 21.50 14.78
N ASP A 22 -24.93 22.48 14.14
CA ASP A 22 -25.61 23.45 13.28
C ASP A 22 -26.08 22.81 11.95
N GLU A 23 -25.28 21.91 11.39
CA GLU A 23 -25.64 21.15 10.18
C GLU A 23 -26.80 20.18 10.44
N LEU A 24 -26.75 19.48 11.58
CA LEU A 24 -27.82 18.57 12.00
C LEU A 24 -29.13 19.33 12.17
N ARG A 25 -29.11 20.48 12.84
CA ARG A 25 -30.30 21.33 13.03
C ARG A 25 -30.90 21.74 11.68
N ALA A 26 -30.07 22.18 10.72
CA ALA A 26 -30.52 22.56 9.38
C ALA A 26 -31.06 21.36 8.56
N ALA A 27 -30.43 20.20 8.69
CA ALA A 27 -30.86 18.95 8.06
C ALA A 27 -32.20 18.45 8.63
N GLU A 28 -32.36 18.46 9.95
CA GLU A 28 -33.59 18.07 10.64
C GLU A 28 -34.76 19.00 10.28
N GLU A 29 -34.53 20.32 10.23
CA GLU A 29 -35.54 21.29 9.79
C GLU A 29 -36.01 20.99 8.35
N HIS A 30 -35.08 20.65 7.45
CA HIS A 30 -35.41 20.28 6.07
C HIS A 30 -36.21 18.96 6.00
N VAL A 31 -35.76 17.90 6.66
CA VAL A 31 -36.42 16.58 6.65
C VAL A 31 -37.81 16.63 7.31
N ALA A 32 -37.99 17.51 8.30
CA ALA A 32 -39.30 17.76 8.90
C ALA A 32 -40.31 18.32 7.88
N GLY A 33 -39.84 19.13 6.92
CA GLY A 33 -40.66 19.75 5.87
C GLY A 33 -40.74 18.97 4.55
N CYS A 34 -39.87 17.99 4.30
CA CYS A 34 -39.80 17.27 3.02
C CYS A 34 -40.00 15.75 3.20
N ALA A 35 -41.12 15.22 2.67
CA ALA A 35 -41.43 13.78 2.74
C ALA A 35 -40.45 12.91 1.95
N GLU A 36 -40.04 13.34 0.74
CA GLU A 36 -39.10 12.59 -0.10
C GLU A 36 -37.73 12.43 0.56
N CYS A 37 -37.19 13.52 1.13
CA CYS A 37 -35.89 13.47 1.82
C CYS A 37 -35.92 12.65 3.11
N ARG A 38 -37.10 12.50 3.73
CA ARG A 38 -37.31 11.62 4.88
C ARG A 38 -37.25 10.14 4.49
N GLU A 39 -37.96 9.77 3.42
CA GLU A 39 -37.94 8.41 2.88
C GLU A 39 -36.52 8.01 2.49
N ARG A 40 -35.78 8.87 1.77
CA ARG A 40 -34.38 8.60 1.41
C ARG A 40 -33.47 8.44 2.63
N LEU A 41 -33.69 9.20 3.70
CA LEU A 41 -32.92 9.05 4.94
C LEU A 41 -33.22 7.72 5.64
N GLU A 42 -34.47 7.27 5.62
CA GLU A 42 -34.87 5.96 6.14
C GLU A 42 -34.26 4.82 5.32
N GLU A 43 -34.26 4.93 3.99
CA GLU A 43 -33.61 3.97 3.08
C GLU A 43 -32.10 3.86 3.32
N GLU A 44 -31.40 5.00 3.41
CA GLU A 44 -29.96 5.04 3.68
C GLU A 44 -29.63 4.38 5.03
N ARG A 45 -30.42 4.67 6.08
CA ARG A 45 -30.27 4.04 7.40
C ARG A 45 -30.53 2.53 7.37
N ALA A 46 -31.57 2.10 6.66
CA ALA A 46 -31.90 0.68 6.52
C ALA A 46 -30.80 -0.10 5.77
N LEU A 47 -30.21 0.49 4.72
CA LEU A 47 -29.08 -0.08 4.01
C LEU A 47 -27.86 -0.24 4.92
N LYS A 48 -27.50 0.82 5.68
CA LYS A 48 -26.37 0.78 6.62
C LYS A 48 -26.58 -0.24 7.74
N GLN A 49 -27.80 -0.36 8.27
CA GLN A 49 -28.15 -1.39 9.24
C GLN A 49 -27.95 -2.80 8.66
N THR A 50 -28.42 -3.04 7.44
CA THR A 50 -28.23 -4.31 6.72
C THR A 50 -26.74 -4.64 6.55
N LEU A 51 -25.94 -3.64 6.15
CA LEU A 51 -24.49 -3.81 6.04
C LEU A 51 -23.86 -4.15 7.38
N HIS A 52 -24.26 -3.50 8.47
CA HIS A 52 -23.75 -3.77 9.82
C HIS A 52 -24.11 -5.18 10.31
N GLU A 53 -25.31 -5.68 9.99
CA GLU A 53 -25.73 -7.04 10.33
C GLU A 53 -24.95 -8.12 9.57
N HIS A 54 -24.64 -7.88 8.29
CA HIS A 54 -23.96 -8.84 7.43
C HIS A 54 -22.44 -8.75 7.45
N LEU A 55 -21.87 -7.58 7.71
CA LEU A 55 -20.46 -7.41 8.03
C LEU A 55 -20.26 -7.90 9.47
N ALA A 56 -20.35 -9.23 9.64
CA ALA A 56 -20.09 -9.92 10.89
C ALA A 56 -18.88 -9.27 11.54
N ALA A 57 -19.11 -8.63 12.70
CA ALA A 57 -18.10 -7.87 13.41
C ALA A 57 -16.81 -8.70 13.44
N LEU A 58 -15.81 -8.28 12.66
CA LEU A 58 -14.51 -8.93 12.65
C LEU A 58 -14.07 -8.90 14.10
N LYS A 59 -14.03 -10.07 14.74
CA LYS A 59 -13.79 -10.14 16.18
C LYS A 59 -12.42 -9.55 16.42
N THR A 60 -12.38 -8.34 16.96
CA THR A 60 -11.12 -7.64 17.23
C THR A 60 -10.26 -8.57 18.09
N PRO A 61 -9.03 -8.92 17.65
CA PRO A 61 -8.17 -9.77 18.44
C PRO A 61 -8.00 -9.21 19.86
N THR A 62 -8.08 -10.06 20.86
CA THR A 62 -8.07 -9.64 22.28
C THR A 62 -6.86 -8.74 22.60
N ARG A 63 -5.70 -9.03 22.00
CA ARG A 63 -4.47 -8.24 22.17
C ARG A 63 -4.61 -6.80 21.67
N VAL A 64 -5.32 -6.56 20.57
CA VAL A 64 -5.56 -5.19 20.05
C VAL A 64 -6.47 -4.44 21.02
N ARG A 65 -7.53 -5.11 21.50
CA ARG A 65 -8.46 -4.55 22.50
C ARG A 65 -7.74 -4.18 23.81
N GLU A 66 -6.85 -5.04 24.29
CA GLU A 66 -6.04 -4.79 25.50
C GLU A 66 -5.10 -3.59 25.31
N ARG A 67 -4.42 -3.50 24.16
CA ARG A 67 -3.55 -2.34 23.87
C ARG A 67 -4.32 -1.03 23.82
N ILE A 68 -5.51 -1.03 23.22
CA ILE A 68 -6.37 0.17 23.16
C ILE A 68 -6.78 0.60 24.57
N ARG A 69 -7.21 -0.35 25.42
CA ARG A 69 -7.56 -0.05 26.82
C ARG A 69 -6.39 0.55 27.59
N LEU A 70 -5.21 -0.07 27.49
CA LEU A 70 -4.01 0.45 28.15
C LEU A 70 -3.63 1.85 27.66
N ALA A 71 -3.82 2.16 26.38
CA ALA A 71 -3.57 3.49 25.84
C ALA A 71 -4.57 4.52 26.39
N LEU A 72 -5.87 4.18 26.45
CA LEU A 72 -6.91 5.05 27.01
C LEU A 72 -6.70 5.30 28.51
N ASP A 73 -6.32 4.27 29.27
CA ASP A 73 -5.99 4.41 30.70
C ASP A 73 -4.79 5.35 30.91
N HIS A 74 -3.81 5.32 30.01
CA HIS A 74 -2.66 6.21 30.05
C HIS A 74 -3.02 7.66 29.76
N GLU A 75 -3.89 7.92 28.77
CA GLU A 75 -4.36 9.28 28.46
C GLU A 75 -5.20 9.85 29.60
N GLN A 76 -6.13 9.07 30.17
CA GLN A 76 -6.92 9.50 31.33
C GLN A 76 -6.05 9.76 32.56
N ALA A 77 -5.02 8.95 32.79
CA ALA A 77 -4.06 9.20 33.87
C ALA A 77 -3.18 10.44 33.61
N SER A 78 -2.99 10.83 32.35
CA SER A 78 -2.21 12.01 31.97
C SER A 78 -3.00 13.30 32.18
N GLU A 79 -4.29 13.31 31.83
CA GLU A 79 -5.21 14.44 32.09
C GLU A 79 -5.43 14.68 33.58
N PHE A 80 -5.38 13.62 34.40
CA PHE A 80 -5.53 13.73 35.84
C PHE A 80 -4.26 14.08 36.60
N ARG A 81 -3.15 14.44 35.93
CA ARG A 81 -2.00 15.01 36.65
C ARG A 81 -2.44 16.35 37.25
N PRO A 82 -2.55 16.47 38.59
CA PRO A 82 -2.78 17.76 39.20
C PRO A 82 -1.64 18.67 38.73
N GLU A 83 -1.99 19.81 38.12
CA GLU A 83 -0.99 20.83 37.81
C GLU A 83 -0.13 21.01 39.06
N PRO A 84 1.21 20.87 38.96
CA PRO A 84 2.07 21.07 40.09
C PRO A 84 1.79 22.48 40.60
N SER A 85 1.08 22.55 41.74
CA SER A 85 0.76 23.81 42.39
C SER A 85 2.06 24.61 42.50
N PRO A 86 2.08 25.91 42.16
CA PRO A 86 3.30 26.70 42.12
C PRO A 86 3.83 26.91 43.54
N ALA A 87 4.46 25.88 44.09
CA ALA A 87 5.22 25.92 45.31
C ALA A 87 6.52 26.68 45.00
N LEU A 88 6.49 27.97 45.31
CA LEU A 88 7.59 28.85 45.67
C LEU A 88 8.98 28.35 45.24
N ARG A 89 9.45 28.87 44.11
CA ARG A 89 10.85 28.81 43.66
C ARG A 89 11.77 29.48 44.68
N GLY A 90 12.18 28.72 45.68
CA GLY A 90 13.29 29.03 46.58
C GLY A 90 14.62 28.68 45.90
N ALA A 91 15.43 29.70 45.68
CA ALA A 91 16.73 29.65 45.02
C ALA A 91 17.67 28.57 45.58
N SER A 92 18.30 27.80 44.69
CA SER A 92 19.64 27.26 44.96
C SER A 92 20.47 27.26 43.68
N ARG A 93 21.27 28.33 43.57
CA ARG A 93 22.36 28.47 42.59
C ARG A 93 23.49 27.53 43.00
N SER A 94 23.47 26.30 42.53
CA SER A 94 24.66 25.44 42.58
C SER A 94 25.56 25.76 41.38
N LYS A 95 26.67 26.44 41.68
CA LYS A 95 27.75 26.76 40.74
C LYS A 95 28.39 25.46 40.28
N TRP A 96 28.09 25.04 39.05
CA TRP A 96 28.81 23.96 38.41
C TRP A 96 30.14 24.48 37.86
N LEU A 97 31.21 24.05 38.54
CA LEU A 97 32.61 24.32 38.22
C LEU A 97 32.96 23.66 36.88
N ARG A 98 33.51 24.48 35.98
CA ARG A 98 34.19 24.04 34.76
C ARG A 98 35.50 23.32 35.14
N PRO A 99 35.82 22.17 34.54
CA PRO A 99 37.20 21.77 34.35
C PRO A 99 37.62 22.09 32.92
N GLN A 100 38.43 23.11 32.80
CA GLN A 100 39.33 23.35 31.69
C GLN A 100 40.63 22.61 32.03
N VAL A 101 41.18 21.81 31.11
CA VAL A 101 42.62 21.69 30.75
C VAL A 101 42.93 20.34 30.06
N TRP A 102 43.27 20.46 28.76
CA TRP A 102 44.36 19.83 27.98
C TRP A 102 44.58 18.31 27.98
N VAL A 103 44.43 17.71 26.79
CA VAL A 103 45.18 16.51 26.38
C VAL A 103 45.59 16.63 24.89
N PRO A 104 46.82 17.04 24.56
CA PRO A 104 47.39 16.80 23.23
C PRO A 104 48.10 15.44 23.28
N GLY A 105 47.41 14.36 22.89
CA GLY A 105 48.04 13.04 22.95
C GLY A 105 47.18 11.83 22.58
N ALA A 106 45.97 12.00 22.03
CA ALA A 106 45.09 10.87 21.71
C ALA A 106 44.83 10.67 20.20
N ILE A 107 45.46 11.45 19.31
CA ILE A 107 45.20 11.37 17.86
C ILE A 107 46.06 10.28 17.17
N ALA A 108 47.21 9.90 17.74
CA ALA A 108 48.09 8.89 17.12
C ALA A 108 47.64 7.43 17.37
N ALA A 109 46.98 7.13 18.49
CA ALA A 109 46.55 5.76 18.81
C ALA A 109 45.22 5.37 18.11
N LEU A 110 44.34 6.34 17.82
CA LEU A 110 43.08 6.07 17.10
C LEU A 110 43.27 5.81 15.61
N LEU A 111 44.36 6.29 15.00
CA LEU A 111 44.68 6.01 13.60
C LEU A 111 45.24 4.59 13.37
N ILE A 112 45.91 3.99 14.36
CA ILE A 112 46.47 2.62 14.23
C ILE A 112 45.40 1.55 14.54
N VAL A 113 44.46 1.83 15.46
CA VAL A 113 43.31 0.94 15.73
C VAL A 113 42.24 1.06 14.62
N GLY A 114 42.08 2.25 14.03
CA GLY A 114 41.23 2.45 12.85
C GLY A 114 41.72 1.71 11.60
N LEU A 115 43.04 1.65 11.36
CA LEU A 115 43.57 0.97 10.16
C LEU A 115 43.58 -0.57 10.25
N THR A 116 43.64 -1.14 11.46
CA THR A 116 43.67 -2.60 11.67
C THR A 116 42.28 -3.22 11.82
N THR A 117 41.24 -2.41 12.07
CA THR A 117 39.83 -2.85 12.05
C THR A 117 39.16 -2.69 10.69
N LEU A 118 39.74 -1.92 9.77
CA LEU A 118 39.25 -1.78 8.39
C LEU A 118 39.74 -2.87 7.43
N SER A 119 40.76 -3.67 7.78
CA SER A 119 41.29 -4.72 6.90
C SER A 119 40.81 -6.14 7.23
N THR A 120 40.07 -6.34 8.33
CA THR A 120 39.49 -7.65 8.71
C THR A 120 38.00 -7.76 8.43
N PHE A 121 37.33 -6.67 8.06
CA PHE A 121 36.00 -6.68 7.43
C PHE A 121 36.13 -6.83 5.90
N SER A 122 36.74 -7.93 5.47
CA SER A 122 36.54 -8.41 4.10
C SER A 122 35.07 -8.84 3.96
N PRO A 123 34.40 -8.48 2.86
CA PRO A 123 32.96 -8.38 2.81
C PRO A 123 32.30 -9.74 2.86
N LEU A 124 31.18 -9.81 3.58
CA LEU A 124 30.06 -10.76 3.43
C LEU A 124 29.44 -10.70 2.01
N LYS A 125 30.24 -10.56 0.94
CA LYS A 125 29.80 -10.59 -0.45
C LYS A 125 29.73 -12.00 -1.03
N HIS A 126 30.35 -12.99 -0.39
CA HIS A 126 30.27 -14.37 -0.87
C HIS A 126 29.06 -15.16 -0.39
N GLN A 127 28.36 -14.70 0.65
CA GLN A 127 27.20 -15.43 1.17
C GLN A 127 25.89 -15.09 0.43
N ALA A 128 25.76 -13.89 -0.14
CA ALA A 128 24.65 -13.55 -1.02
C ALA A 128 24.76 -14.23 -2.41
N ALA A 129 25.98 -14.39 -2.94
CA ALA A 129 26.17 -15.04 -4.24
C ALA A 129 25.91 -16.56 -4.22
N GLN A 130 26.03 -17.22 -3.06
CA GLN A 130 25.71 -18.64 -2.91
C GLN A 130 24.22 -18.91 -2.67
N SER A 131 23.46 -17.96 -2.10
CA SER A 131 21.99 -18.10 -2.04
C SER A 131 21.36 -17.97 -3.42
N ASP A 132 21.91 -17.11 -4.28
CA ASP A 132 21.39 -16.90 -5.63
C ASP A 132 21.55 -18.16 -6.50
N GLN A 133 22.68 -18.88 -6.41
CA GLN A 133 22.89 -20.13 -7.17
C GLN A 133 22.03 -21.31 -6.68
N ALA A 134 21.79 -21.42 -5.37
CA ALA A 134 20.93 -22.47 -4.82
C ALA A 134 19.44 -22.21 -5.09
N LEU A 135 19.03 -20.94 -5.24
CA LEU A 135 17.71 -20.60 -5.76
C LEU A 135 17.60 -20.93 -7.25
N GLU A 136 18.66 -20.68 -8.05
CA GLU A 136 18.65 -20.92 -9.50
C GLU A 136 18.46 -22.41 -9.88
N GLU A 137 19.01 -23.35 -9.11
CA GLU A 137 18.83 -24.81 -9.32
C GLU A 137 17.50 -25.36 -8.78
N ALA A 138 16.77 -24.62 -7.94
CA ALA A 138 15.49 -25.05 -7.38
C ALA A 138 14.26 -24.60 -8.20
N PHE A 139 14.45 -23.80 -9.26
CA PHE A 139 13.34 -23.40 -10.12
C PHE A 139 12.91 -24.58 -11.00
N SER A 140 11.72 -25.10 -10.69
CA SER A 140 11.03 -26.09 -11.50
C SER A 140 11.08 -25.70 -12.98
N THR A 141 11.54 -26.63 -13.81
CA THR A 141 11.47 -26.55 -15.28
C THR A 141 10.04 -26.52 -15.81
N ASP A 142 9.03 -26.65 -14.94
CA ASP A 142 7.64 -26.61 -15.34
C ASP A 142 7.27 -25.18 -15.77
N SER A 143 6.90 -25.07 -17.05
CA SER A 143 6.35 -23.86 -17.63
C SER A 143 5.06 -23.49 -16.91
N VAL A 144 4.95 -22.22 -16.51
CA VAL A 144 3.71 -21.64 -16.01
C VAL A 144 3.23 -20.68 -17.09
N PRO A 145 2.25 -21.07 -17.94
CA PRO A 145 1.89 -20.32 -19.14
C PRO A 145 1.59 -18.84 -18.87
N LEU A 146 0.93 -18.57 -17.73
CA LEU A 146 0.60 -17.24 -17.26
C LEU A 146 1.86 -16.37 -17.04
N PHE A 147 2.88 -16.93 -16.39
CA PHE A 147 4.15 -16.22 -16.15
C PHE A 147 4.99 -16.11 -17.42
N ASP A 148 5.00 -17.15 -18.26
CA ASP A 148 5.68 -17.11 -19.55
C ASP A 148 5.12 -16.02 -20.48
N GLN A 149 3.81 -15.78 -20.44
CA GLN A 149 3.19 -14.67 -21.14
C GLN A 149 3.60 -13.32 -20.56
N ALA A 150 3.52 -13.14 -19.23
CA ALA A 150 3.92 -11.90 -18.57
C ALA A 150 5.40 -11.53 -18.85
N VAL A 151 6.31 -12.52 -18.79
CA VAL A 151 7.74 -12.37 -19.11
C VAL A 151 7.92 -11.88 -20.54
N ARG A 152 7.27 -12.52 -21.53
CA ARG A 152 7.38 -12.12 -22.93
C ARG A 152 6.90 -10.69 -23.16
N HIS A 153 5.80 -10.29 -22.54
CA HIS A 153 5.29 -8.92 -22.65
C HIS A 153 6.22 -7.89 -22.02
N LEU A 154 6.74 -8.15 -20.81
CA LEU A 154 7.70 -7.25 -20.16
C LEU A 154 8.93 -7.03 -21.06
N GLN A 155 9.56 -8.10 -21.55
CA GLN A 155 10.72 -8.01 -22.44
C GLN A 155 10.43 -7.23 -23.73
N GLY A 156 9.23 -7.40 -24.30
CA GLY A 156 8.80 -6.65 -25.47
C GLY A 156 8.63 -5.16 -25.18
N PHE A 157 7.95 -4.83 -24.08
CA PHE A 157 7.59 -3.46 -23.71
C PHE A 157 8.77 -2.64 -23.21
N GLU A 158 9.75 -3.27 -22.56
CA GLU A 158 11.00 -2.60 -22.21
C GLU A 158 11.72 -2.06 -23.46
N LYS A 159 11.78 -2.87 -24.54
CA LYS A 159 12.34 -2.45 -25.83
C LYS A 159 11.47 -1.38 -26.49
N LYS A 160 10.16 -1.62 -26.57
CA LYS A 160 9.21 -0.71 -27.20
C LYS A 160 7.81 -0.92 -26.63
N PHE A 161 7.32 0.08 -25.92
CA PHE A 161 5.94 0.13 -25.45
C PHE A 161 5.18 1.20 -26.23
N GLU A 162 4.08 0.80 -26.86
CA GLU A 162 3.17 1.71 -27.57
C GLU A 162 1.80 1.64 -26.89
N PRO A 163 1.44 2.62 -26.04
CA PRO A 163 0.12 2.67 -25.45
C PRO A 163 -0.95 2.84 -26.53
N ASN A 164 -2.09 2.18 -26.36
CA ASN A 164 -3.22 2.28 -27.28
C ASN A 164 -4.53 2.73 -26.60
N VAL A 165 -4.45 3.14 -25.34
CA VAL A 165 -5.53 3.85 -24.64
C VAL A 165 -5.08 5.29 -24.32
N PRO A 166 -6.01 6.24 -24.17
CA PRO A 166 -5.70 7.57 -23.67
C PRO A 166 -4.82 7.51 -22.41
N SER A 167 -3.67 8.16 -22.45
CA SER A 167 -2.63 8.06 -21.40
C SER A 167 -2.15 9.44 -20.95
N GLY A 168 -3.04 10.45 -20.97
CA GLY A 168 -2.73 11.80 -20.49
C GLY A 168 -2.70 11.89 -18.96
N SER A 169 -3.40 10.98 -18.29
CA SER A 169 -3.41 10.81 -16.85
C SER A 169 -3.65 9.34 -16.46
N PRO A 170 -3.37 8.93 -15.21
CA PRO A 170 -3.83 7.64 -14.69
C PRO A 170 -5.36 7.46 -14.80
N ALA A 171 -6.14 8.53 -14.60
CA ALA A 171 -7.60 8.47 -14.72
C ALA A 171 -8.05 8.08 -16.13
N ASP A 172 -7.41 8.62 -17.17
CA ASP A 172 -7.73 8.32 -18.57
C ASP A 172 -7.58 6.82 -18.88
N ILE A 173 -6.54 6.19 -18.34
CA ILE A 173 -6.28 4.75 -18.51
C ILE A 173 -7.32 3.94 -17.72
N SER A 174 -7.60 4.32 -16.47
CA SER A 174 -8.62 3.70 -15.63
C SER A 174 -9.98 3.71 -16.34
N ASP A 175 -10.41 4.86 -16.85
CA ASP A 175 -11.68 5.02 -17.55
C ASP A 175 -11.73 4.16 -18.82
N ALA A 176 -10.63 4.10 -19.58
CA ALA A 176 -10.53 3.23 -20.75
C ALA A 176 -10.67 1.74 -20.38
N TYR A 177 -10.07 1.30 -19.27
CA TYR A 177 -10.20 -0.08 -18.78
C TYR A 177 -11.62 -0.38 -18.33
N LEU A 178 -12.22 0.49 -17.51
CA LEU A 178 -13.59 0.34 -17.04
C LEU A 178 -14.59 0.30 -18.19
N GLY A 179 -14.39 1.13 -19.23
CA GLY A 179 -15.21 1.13 -20.45
C GLY A 179 -15.18 -0.21 -21.20
N HIS A 180 -14.14 -1.03 -21.00
CA HIS A 180 -14.00 -2.37 -21.56
C HIS A 180 -14.28 -3.48 -20.55
N LYS A 181 -14.88 -3.15 -19.39
CA LYS A 181 -15.16 -4.08 -18.29
C LYS A 181 -13.91 -4.72 -17.68
N MET A 182 -12.77 -4.05 -17.78
CA MET A 182 -11.54 -4.43 -17.10
C MET A 182 -11.43 -3.68 -15.77
N PRO A 183 -10.70 -4.21 -14.77
CA PRO A 183 -10.41 -3.46 -13.55
C PRO A 183 -9.76 -2.11 -13.85
N GLY A 184 -10.28 -1.02 -13.27
CA GLY A 184 -9.77 0.35 -13.44
C GLY A 184 -8.68 0.75 -12.43
N TYR A 185 -8.38 -0.10 -11.45
CA TYR A 185 -7.36 0.21 -10.44
C TYR A 185 -5.97 0.27 -11.08
N LEU A 186 -5.22 1.33 -10.81
CA LEU A 186 -3.83 1.49 -11.24
C LEU A 186 -2.93 1.65 -10.04
N TRP A 187 -1.74 1.06 -10.14
CA TRP A 187 -0.72 1.14 -9.11
C TRP A 187 0.01 2.49 -9.18
N ASN A 188 0.29 3.08 -8.01
CA ASN A 188 1.11 4.28 -7.93
C ASN A 188 2.55 3.95 -7.52
N PHE A 189 3.42 3.71 -8.50
CA PHE A 189 4.84 3.45 -8.27
C PHE A 189 5.71 4.72 -8.29
N GLY A 190 5.10 5.91 -8.31
CA GLY A 190 5.78 7.20 -8.26
C GLY A 190 6.74 7.34 -7.06
N PRO A 191 6.33 6.99 -5.82
CA PRO A 191 7.20 7.04 -4.64
C PRO A 191 8.47 6.18 -4.77
N SER A 192 8.41 5.09 -5.54
CA SER A 192 9.55 4.19 -5.80
C SER A 192 10.35 4.56 -7.05
N GLY A 193 10.10 5.74 -7.64
CA GLY A 193 10.85 6.28 -8.77
C GLY A 193 10.42 5.78 -10.14
N PHE A 194 9.23 5.18 -10.26
CA PHE A 194 8.69 4.78 -11.56
C PHE A 194 7.72 5.82 -12.12
N GLN A 195 7.76 5.98 -13.43
CA GLN A 195 6.86 6.82 -14.20
C GLN A 195 5.91 5.95 -15.02
N LEU A 196 4.63 6.29 -15.00
CA LEU A 196 3.62 5.65 -15.84
C LEU A 196 3.92 5.94 -17.32
N ALA A 197 4.21 4.89 -18.09
CA ALA A 197 4.47 4.99 -19.52
C ALA A 197 3.18 4.92 -20.37
N GLY A 198 2.09 4.42 -19.80
CA GLY A 198 0.76 4.41 -20.40
C GLY A 198 0.03 3.07 -20.27
N GLY A 199 -1.14 3.00 -20.87
CA GLY A 199 -2.01 1.82 -20.87
C GLY A 199 -2.16 1.19 -22.26
N ARG A 200 -2.41 -0.11 -22.29
CA ARG A 200 -2.72 -0.86 -23.50
C ARG A 200 -3.81 -1.90 -23.24
N LEU A 201 -4.70 -2.09 -24.20
CA LEU A 201 -5.66 -3.20 -24.26
C LEU A 201 -5.33 -4.07 -25.48
N GLU A 202 -5.23 -5.38 -25.28
CA GLU A 202 -4.95 -6.32 -26.36
C GLU A 202 -5.88 -7.53 -26.24
N ARG A 203 -6.32 -8.06 -27.39
CA ARG A 203 -7.05 -9.33 -27.41
C ARG A 203 -6.07 -10.48 -27.64
N SER A 204 -6.17 -11.50 -26.81
CA SER A 204 -5.47 -12.76 -27.04
C SER A 204 -6.00 -13.45 -28.30
N PRO A 205 -5.30 -14.48 -28.83
CA PRO A 205 -5.83 -15.32 -29.89
C PRO A 205 -7.14 -16.03 -29.54
N SER A 206 -7.43 -16.26 -28.24
CA SER A 206 -8.71 -16.81 -27.78
C SER A 206 -9.84 -15.76 -27.78
N GLY A 207 -9.51 -14.49 -27.99
CA GLY A 207 -10.47 -13.37 -28.02
C GLY A 207 -10.64 -12.64 -26.68
N ASP A 208 -10.06 -13.19 -25.61
CA ASP A 208 -10.06 -12.59 -24.28
C ASP A 208 -9.30 -11.28 -24.27
N LEU A 209 -9.80 -10.31 -23.51
CA LEU A 209 -9.18 -8.99 -23.40
C LEU A 209 -8.20 -8.97 -22.22
N THR A 210 -7.00 -8.47 -22.47
CA THR A 210 -5.97 -8.25 -21.46
C THR A 210 -5.63 -6.77 -21.42
N ALA A 211 -5.57 -6.20 -20.22
CA ALA A 211 -5.11 -4.84 -19.99
C ALA A 211 -3.66 -4.85 -19.51
N TYR A 212 -2.84 -3.93 -20.02
CA TYR A 212 -1.44 -3.78 -19.68
C TYR A 212 -1.15 -2.35 -19.28
N THR A 213 -0.61 -2.15 -18.09
CA THR A 213 -0.08 -0.85 -17.66
C THR A 213 1.42 -0.98 -17.46
N PHE A 214 2.19 -0.13 -18.13
CA PHE A 214 3.65 -0.20 -18.06
C PHE A 214 4.20 1.01 -17.33
N TYR A 215 5.16 0.75 -16.44
CA TYR A 215 5.86 1.76 -15.64
C TYR A 215 7.35 1.65 -15.92
N ARG A 216 8.01 2.78 -16.20
CA ARG A 216 9.46 2.85 -16.45
C ARG A 216 10.17 3.50 -15.27
N GLY A 217 11.31 2.93 -14.88
CA GLY A 217 12.23 3.54 -13.92
C GLY A 217 13.68 3.34 -14.36
N ASP A 218 14.61 3.92 -13.61
CA ASP A 218 16.05 3.88 -13.91
C ASP A 218 16.63 2.44 -13.92
N LYS A 219 15.99 1.52 -13.19
CA LYS A 219 16.40 0.13 -13.04
C LYS A 219 15.53 -0.86 -13.84
N GLY A 220 14.84 -0.41 -14.88
CA GLY A 220 14.00 -1.24 -15.74
C GLY A 220 12.50 -0.97 -15.61
N GLY A 221 11.68 -1.90 -16.07
CA GLY A 221 10.23 -1.76 -16.07
C GLY A 221 9.51 -2.51 -14.94
N ILE A 222 8.30 -2.04 -14.62
CA ILE A 222 7.25 -2.86 -14.00
C ILE A 222 6.11 -2.95 -15.01
N LEU A 223 5.68 -4.17 -15.30
CA LEU A 223 4.48 -4.42 -16.09
C LEU A 223 3.38 -4.93 -15.16
N CYS A 224 2.22 -4.28 -15.22
CA CYS A 224 0.98 -4.74 -14.62
C CYS A 224 0.07 -5.31 -15.71
N THR A 225 -0.44 -6.52 -15.54
CA THR A 225 -1.45 -7.10 -16.42
C THR A 225 -2.74 -7.42 -15.66
N TYR A 226 -3.88 -7.10 -16.27
CA TYR A 226 -5.18 -7.63 -15.88
C TYR A 226 -5.69 -8.57 -16.95
N GLU A 227 -6.01 -9.79 -16.56
CA GLU A 227 -6.62 -10.78 -17.44
C GLU A 227 -7.64 -11.62 -16.70
N HIS A 228 -8.59 -12.17 -17.47
CA HIS A 228 -9.50 -13.16 -16.94
C HIS A 228 -8.74 -14.44 -16.64
N PHE A 229 -8.90 -14.97 -15.42
CA PHE A 229 -8.22 -16.18 -15.00
C PHE A 229 -9.18 -17.10 -14.24
N GLN A 230 -9.42 -18.27 -14.82
CA GLN A 230 -10.16 -19.36 -14.21
C GLN A 230 -9.21 -20.56 -14.10
N GLY A 231 -8.58 -20.70 -12.94
CA GLY A 231 -7.64 -21.79 -12.70
C GLY A 231 -7.05 -21.72 -11.28
N PRO A 232 -6.36 -22.79 -10.85
CA PRO A 232 -5.55 -22.73 -9.65
C PRO A 232 -4.35 -21.80 -9.89
N PHE A 233 -3.97 -21.04 -8.86
CA PHE A 233 -2.72 -20.30 -8.90
C PHE A 233 -1.52 -21.26 -8.92
N PRO A 234 -0.38 -20.83 -9.46
CA PRO A 234 0.86 -21.60 -9.35
C PRO A 234 1.19 -21.90 -7.89
N GLU A 235 1.57 -23.14 -7.61
CA GLU A 235 2.02 -23.55 -6.28
C GLU A 235 3.39 -22.94 -5.95
N GLY A 236 3.74 -22.93 -4.65
CA GLY A 236 5.06 -22.52 -4.18
C GLY A 236 5.38 -21.02 -4.24
N PRO A 237 4.48 -20.11 -3.81
CA PRO A 237 4.88 -18.73 -3.59
C PRO A 237 5.98 -18.67 -2.52
N ILE A 238 6.98 -17.81 -2.74
CA ILE A 238 8.06 -17.60 -1.77
C ILE A 238 7.61 -16.70 -0.60
N HIS A 239 6.57 -15.89 -0.83
CA HIS A 239 5.91 -15.09 0.19
C HIS A 239 4.43 -14.95 -0.17
N GLU A 240 3.57 -14.92 0.83
CA GLU A 240 2.14 -14.77 0.64
C GLU A 240 1.54 -13.87 1.73
N THR A 241 0.69 -12.96 1.29
CA THR A 241 -0.12 -12.07 2.13
C THR A 241 -1.59 -12.37 1.89
N ARG A 242 -2.49 -11.63 2.53
CA ARG A 242 -3.93 -11.81 2.32
C ARG A 242 -4.36 -11.55 0.86
N GLU A 243 -3.65 -10.66 0.16
CA GLU A 243 -4.07 -10.15 -1.16
C GLU A 243 -3.08 -10.46 -2.29
N HIS A 244 -1.84 -10.80 -1.93
CA HIS A 244 -0.73 -10.97 -2.88
C HIS A 244 0.06 -12.24 -2.61
N SER A 245 0.36 -12.99 -3.67
CA SER A 245 1.29 -14.12 -3.67
C SER A 245 2.51 -13.77 -4.53
N TYR A 246 3.70 -14.02 -4.02
CA TYR A 246 4.97 -13.58 -4.62
C TYR A 246 5.78 -14.77 -5.09
N TYR A 247 6.39 -14.65 -6.26
CA TYR A 247 7.15 -15.70 -6.93
C TYR A 247 8.45 -15.14 -7.50
N VAL A 248 9.48 -15.98 -7.57
CA VAL A 248 10.59 -15.78 -8.48
C VAL A 248 10.44 -16.80 -9.61
N TYR A 249 10.51 -16.33 -10.86
CA TYR A 249 10.30 -17.17 -12.03
C TYR A 249 11.25 -16.76 -13.15
N LYS A 250 12.16 -17.66 -13.55
CA LYS A 250 13.14 -17.42 -14.64
C LYS A 250 13.92 -16.10 -14.51
N GLY A 251 14.30 -15.74 -13.29
CA GLY A 251 15.02 -14.49 -12.99
C GLY A 251 14.14 -13.24 -12.91
N TYR A 252 12.82 -13.38 -12.90
CA TYR A 252 11.86 -12.30 -12.69
C TYR A 252 11.19 -12.40 -11.34
N SER A 253 10.90 -11.25 -10.75
CA SER A 253 10.06 -11.13 -9.58
C SER A 253 8.61 -10.90 -10.02
N ILE A 254 7.70 -11.73 -9.51
CA ILE A 254 6.28 -11.71 -9.88
C ILE A 254 5.43 -11.56 -8.60
N CYS A 255 4.46 -10.66 -8.65
CA CYS A 255 3.42 -10.52 -7.63
C CYS A 255 2.07 -10.76 -8.31
N VAL A 256 1.29 -11.66 -7.74
CA VAL A 256 -0.01 -12.05 -8.25
C VAL A 256 -1.08 -11.66 -7.24
N SER A 257 -2.10 -10.93 -7.67
CA SER A 257 -3.20 -10.48 -6.81
C SER A 257 -4.54 -10.93 -7.38
N LYS A 258 -5.41 -11.48 -6.53
CA LYS A 258 -6.76 -11.90 -6.93
C LYS A 258 -7.77 -10.80 -6.61
N TYR A 259 -8.61 -10.46 -7.59
CA TYR A 259 -9.73 -9.57 -7.32
C TYR A 259 -10.88 -10.33 -6.65
N PRO A 260 -11.36 -9.88 -5.47
CA PRO A 260 -12.41 -10.59 -4.74
C PRO A 260 -13.77 -10.56 -5.44
N ARG A 261 -13.99 -9.59 -6.34
CA ARG A 261 -15.26 -9.36 -7.05
C ARG A 261 -15.13 -9.58 -8.57
N GLY A 262 -14.43 -10.61 -9.00
CA GLY A 262 -14.39 -11.01 -10.41
C GLY A 262 -13.41 -12.14 -10.69
N ASP A 263 -13.49 -12.68 -11.90
CA ASP A 263 -12.57 -13.70 -12.40
C ASP A 263 -11.30 -13.05 -12.98
N PHE A 264 -10.77 -12.01 -12.31
CA PHE A 264 -9.60 -11.28 -12.76
C PHE A 264 -8.40 -11.54 -11.85
N VAL A 265 -7.23 -11.65 -12.48
CA VAL A 265 -5.93 -11.63 -11.82
C VAL A 265 -5.18 -10.37 -12.21
N CYS A 266 -4.48 -9.78 -11.25
CA CYS A 266 -3.44 -8.79 -11.48
C CYS A 266 -2.08 -9.47 -11.40
N ILE A 267 -1.24 -9.33 -12.43
CA ILE A 267 0.14 -9.81 -12.39
C ILE A 267 1.05 -8.62 -12.54
N LEU A 268 1.91 -8.42 -11.56
CA LEU A 268 2.99 -7.45 -11.60
C LEU A 268 4.30 -8.21 -11.81
N ILE A 269 5.09 -7.79 -12.78
CA ILE A 269 6.36 -8.43 -13.10
C ILE A 269 7.47 -7.41 -13.31
N THR A 270 8.68 -7.73 -12.82
CA THR A 270 9.87 -6.91 -12.96
C THR A 270 11.17 -7.74 -12.92
N HIS A 271 12.27 -7.16 -13.39
CA HIS A 271 13.62 -7.70 -13.26
C HIS A 271 14.27 -7.44 -11.89
N ARG A 272 13.66 -6.61 -11.04
CA ARG A 272 14.23 -6.28 -9.73
C ARG A 272 14.26 -7.49 -8.79
N PRO A 273 15.22 -7.57 -7.86
CA PRO A 273 15.21 -8.59 -6.80
C PRO A 273 13.89 -8.56 -6.02
N ILE A 274 13.42 -9.73 -5.56
CA ILE A 274 12.10 -9.86 -4.95
C ILE A 274 11.93 -8.96 -3.72
N ASP A 275 12.95 -8.83 -2.89
CA ASP A 275 12.88 -8.01 -1.68
C ASP A 275 12.66 -6.52 -2.01
N GLU A 276 13.36 -6.01 -3.01
CA GLU A 276 13.16 -4.64 -3.49
C GLU A 276 11.77 -4.46 -4.13
N PHE A 277 11.27 -5.50 -4.80
CA PHE A 277 9.97 -5.46 -5.44
C PHE A 277 8.82 -5.50 -4.43
N MET A 278 8.88 -6.37 -3.42
CA MET A 278 7.90 -6.40 -2.33
C MET A 278 7.80 -5.05 -1.61
N GLN A 279 8.93 -4.38 -1.36
CA GLN A 279 8.92 -3.03 -0.80
C GLN A 279 8.25 -2.02 -1.75
N THR A 280 8.52 -2.12 -3.05
CA THR A 280 7.87 -1.27 -4.08
C THR A 280 6.34 -1.45 -4.07
N ILE A 281 5.85 -2.69 -3.92
CA ILE A 281 4.40 -2.96 -3.80
C ILE A 281 3.84 -2.39 -2.49
N ALA A 282 4.55 -2.54 -1.38
CA ALA A 282 4.13 -1.99 -0.09
C ALA A 282 4.01 -0.46 -0.12
N ASP A 283 4.98 0.22 -0.74
CA ASP A 283 4.99 1.69 -0.88
C ASP A 283 3.89 2.20 -1.79
N SER A 284 3.45 1.41 -2.77
CA SER A 284 2.37 1.80 -3.70
C SER A 284 0.96 1.70 -3.12
N SER A 285 0.82 1.05 -1.96
CA SER A 285 -0.46 0.93 -1.24
C SER A 285 -0.69 2.08 -0.24
N MET A 286 0.26 3.01 -0.11
CA MET A 286 0.19 4.19 0.78
C MET A 286 -0.24 5.44 0.02
#